data_AF-A0A7Y3IC64-F1
#
_entry.id   AF-A0A7Y3IC64-F1
#
_cell.length_a   1.000
_cell.length_b   1.000
_cell.length_c   1.000
_cell.angle_alpha   90.00
_cell.angle_beta   90.00
_cell.angle_gamma   90.00
#
_symmetry.space_group_name_H-M   'P 1'
#
loop_
_entity.id
_entity.type
_entity.pdbx_description
1 polymer ?
#
loop_
_entity_poly.entity_id
_entity_poly.type
_entity_poly.pdbx_seq_one_letter_code
_entity_poly.pdbx_strand_id
1 'polypeptide(L)'
;GYGMGEKVGYISAAVGGTKLEMAHTGFMFDPTPEAMERWRGWWRIVRADQWGVYFIGAVLGMVLPAVLYVTFIEAGTDIRGLSVAAALADAMSSRAGAVFGGVVALMAVWVLFKTQLDIVDGTARAITDILWTGSARIRGWREGDVRVVYYGVLAAITVWGVIALRLAQPIVLLQLGANMAGIVFVVSGIHVLYINTTMLPEEIRPPLWRRVALVTMSVFYGAFVVMWLRGLAG
;
A
#
# COMPACT_ATOMS: atom_id res chain seq x y z
N GLY A 1 -3.08 12.31 -4.46
CA GLY A 1 -2.63 12.18 -5.86
C GLY A 1 -1.20 12.68 -5.99
N TYR A 2 -0.27 11.83 -6.43
CA TYR A 2 1.10 12.25 -6.73
C TYR A 2 1.05 13.39 -7.76
N GLY A 3 1.55 14.58 -7.39
CA GLY A 3 1.70 15.72 -8.31
C GLY A 3 0.59 16.78 -8.31
N MET A 4 -0.58 16.52 -7.71
CA MET A 4 -1.72 17.47 -7.70
C MET A 4 -2.15 17.91 -6.29
N GLY A 5 -1.34 17.64 -5.27
CA GLY A 5 -1.68 17.95 -3.87
C GLY A 5 -1.95 19.43 -3.59
N GLU A 6 -1.29 20.33 -4.32
CA GLU A 6 -1.54 21.78 -4.22
C GLU A 6 -2.94 22.17 -4.70
N LYS A 7 -3.49 21.46 -5.69
CA LYS A 7 -4.78 21.80 -6.32
C LYS A 7 -5.96 21.03 -5.72
N VAL A 8 -5.71 19.86 -5.14
CA VAL A 8 -6.75 18.97 -4.61
C VAL A 8 -6.91 19.11 -3.09
N GLY A 9 -5.91 19.66 -2.39
CA GLY A 9 -5.89 19.79 -0.93
C GLY A 9 -5.33 18.54 -0.23
N TYR A 10 -5.26 18.56 1.10
CA TYR A 10 -4.77 17.45 1.93
C TYR A 10 -5.58 17.28 3.22
N ILE A 11 -5.68 16.03 3.72
CA ILE A 11 -6.32 15.74 5.02
C ILE A 11 -5.33 16.14 6.11
N SER A 12 -5.65 17.19 6.86
CA SER A 12 -4.81 17.69 7.95
C SER A 12 -5.05 16.95 9.28
N ALA A 13 -4.12 17.07 10.22
CA ALA A 13 -4.12 16.34 11.49
C ALA A 13 -5.35 16.66 12.38
N ALA A 14 -5.79 15.71 13.23
CA ALA A 14 -6.94 15.83 14.13
C ALA A 14 -6.90 17.09 15.01
N VAL A 15 -5.70 17.45 15.49
CA VAL A 15 -5.49 18.57 16.42
C VAL A 15 -4.52 19.55 15.77
N GLY A 16 -4.92 20.82 15.66
CA GLY A 16 -4.08 21.91 15.16
C GLY A 16 -3.93 22.03 13.63
N GLY A 17 -4.54 21.15 12.82
CA GLY A 17 -4.48 21.28 11.37
C GLY A 17 -5.42 22.37 10.82
N THR A 18 -5.05 23.02 9.72
CA THR A 18 -5.88 24.02 9.02
C THR A 18 -6.99 23.38 8.19
N LYS A 19 -8.22 23.92 8.30
CA LYS A 19 -9.37 23.49 7.48
C LYS A 19 -9.08 23.95 6.03
N LEU A 20 -9.08 23.01 5.10
CA LEU A 20 -8.89 23.27 3.67
C LEU A 20 -10.07 22.66 2.93
N GLU A 21 -10.68 23.45 2.03
CA GLU A 21 -11.68 22.92 1.12
C GLU A 21 -10.98 22.00 0.11
N MET A 22 -11.36 20.72 0.11
CA MET A 22 -10.87 19.76 -0.87
C MET A 22 -11.70 19.83 -2.15
N ALA A 23 -11.02 19.91 -3.28
CA ALA A 23 -11.66 19.83 -4.58
C ALA A 23 -12.41 18.49 -4.72
N HIS A 24 -13.68 18.56 -5.13
CA HIS A 24 -14.57 17.40 -5.19
C HIS A 24 -14.40 16.56 -6.47
N THR A 25 -13.70 17.11 -7.46
CA THR A 25 -13.41 16.49 -8.76
C THR A 25 -11.91 16.49 -8.99
N GLY A 26 -11.41 15.48 -9.70
CA GLY A 26 -10.01 15.47 -10.14
C GLY A 26 -9.71 16.69 -11.01
N PHE A 27 -8.47 17.18 -10.94
CA PHE A 27 -8.01 18.29 -11.78
C PHE A 27 -7.28 17.74 -13.00
N MET A 28 -7.71 18.13 -14.20
CA MET A 28 -6.96 17.92 -15.45
C MET A 28 -6.46 19.27 -15.94
N PHE A 29 -5.19 19.33 -16.33
CA PHE A 29 -4.60 20.52 -16.94
C PHE A 29 -4.76 20.47 -18.46
N ASP A 30 -4.93 21.63 -19.09
CA ASP A 30 -4.93 21.73 -20.55
C ASP A 30 -3.52 21.44 -21.10
N PRO A 31 -3.37 20.57 -22.13
CA PRO A 31 -2.07 20.12 -22.63
C PRO A 31 -1.37 21.19 -23.48
N THR A 32 -1.10 22.36 -22.91
CA THR A 32 -0.26 23.39 -23.52
C THR A 32 1.21 22.93 -23.56
N PRO A 33 2.04 23.48 -24.47
CA PRO A 33 3.45 23.11 -24.56
C PRO A 33 4.20 23.27 -23.22
N GLU A 34 3.95 24.35 -22.49
CA GLU A 34 4.55 24.62 -21.17
C GLU A 34 4.08 23.62 -20.11
N ALA A 35 2.78 23.29 -20.08
CA ALA A 35 2.25 22.32 -19.13
C ALA A 35 2.83 20.91 -19.40
N MET A 36 3.01 20.56 -20.66
CA MET A 36 3.62 19.30 -21.06
C MET A 36 5.11 19.22 -20.69
N GLU A 37 5.85 20.34 -20.74
CA GLU A 37 7.23 20.40 -20.25
C GLU A 37 7.30 20.13 -18.74
N ARG A 38 6.43 20.78 -17.96
CA ARG A 38 6.32 20.57 -16.50
C ARG A 38 5.94 19.12 -16.18
N TRP A 39 4.98 18.55 -16.90
CA TRP A 39 4.57 17.15 -16.78
C TRP A 39 5.74 16.18 -16.99
N ARG A 40 6.53 16.37 -18.06
CA ARG A 40 7.72 15.55 -18.34
C ARG A 40 8.78 15.69 -17.26
N GLY A 41 8.98 16.90 -16.75
CA GLY A 41 9.88 17.19 -15.62
C GLY A 41 9.45 16.42 -14.37
N TRP A 42 8.18 16.54 -13.98
CA TRP A 42 7.60 15.80 -12.87
C TRP A 42 7.71 14.28 -13.07
N TRP A 43 7.41 13.76 -14.27
CA TRP A 43 7.53 12.33 -14.57
C TRP A 43 8.97 11.81 -14.48
N ARG A 44 9.98 12.66 -14.69
CA ARG A 44 11.39 12.30 -14.46
C ARG A 44 11.66 12.07 -12.98
N ILE A 45 11.13 12.93 -12.11
CA ILE A 45 11.26 12.80 -10.65
C ILE A 45 10.56 11.53 -10.18
N VAL A 46 9.31 11.30 -10.62
CA VAL A 46 8.56 10.09 -10.28
C VAL A 46 9.31 8.83 -10.70
N ARG A 47 9.89 8.80 -11.90
CA ARG A 47 10.70 7.66 -12.33
C ARG A 47 11.94 7.44 -11.46
N ALA A 48 12.63 8.51 -11.10
CA ALA A 48 13.82 8.42 -10.24
C ALA A 48 13.46 7.92 -8.84
N ASP A 49 12.35 8.38 -8.27
CA ASP A 49 11.83 7.89 -7.00
C ASP A 49 11.43 6.40 -7.07
N GLN A 50 10.60 6.02 -8.05
CA GLN A 50 10.08 4.66 -8.15
C GLN A 50 11.17 3.62 -8.49
N TRP A 51 12.09 3.92 -9.41
CA TRP A 51 13.14 2.99 -9.82
C TRP A 51 14.43 3.12 -9.01
N GLY A 52 14.76 4.33 -8.55
CA GLY A 52 15.96 4.57 -7.75
C GLY A 52 15.70 4.27 -6.29
N VAL A 53 14.75 4.96 -5.66
CA VAL A 53 14.54 4.87 -4.22
C VAL A 53 13.73 3.62 -3.87
N TYR A 54 12.53 3.49 -4.44
CA TYR A 54 11.61 2.42 -4.07
C TYR A 54 12.12 1.05 -4.53
N PHE A 55 12.45 0.87 -5.81
CA PHE A 55 12.87 -0.43 -6.32
C PHE A 55 14.16 -0.94 -5.66
N ILE A 56 15.20 -0.10 -5.52
CA ILE A 56 16.44 -0.50 -4.83
C ILE A 56 16.15 -0.80 -3.35
N GLY A 57 15.38 0.05 -2.68
CA GLY A 57 14.99 -0.17 -1.29
C GLY A 57 14.20 -1.47 -1.10
N ALA A 58 13.30 -1.80 -2.02
CA ALA A 58 12.53 -3.05 -2.00
C ALA A 58 13.42 -4.28 -2.23
N VAL A 59 14.35 -4.21 -3.18
CA VAL A 59 15.32 -5.29 -3.43
C VAL A 59 16.19 -5.52 -2.20
N LEU A 60 16.75 -4.45 -1.61
CA LEU A 60 17.55 -4.57 -0.39
C LEU A 60 16.70 -5.11 0.78
N GLY A 61 15.46 -4.64 0.91
CA GLY A 61 14.51 -5.10 1.91
C GLY A 61 14.13 -6.58 1.77
N MET A 62 14.25 -7.17 0.58
CA MET A 62 14.07 -8.61 0.36
C MET A 62 15.37 -9.39 0.55
N VAL A 63 16.47 -8.92 -0.03
CA VAL A 63 17.76 -9.62 -0.06
C VAL A 63 18.40 -9.66 1.33
N LEU A 64 18.41 -8.56 2.08
CA LEU A 64 19.08 -8.51 3.38
C LEU A 64 18.46 -9.51 4.39
N PRO A 65 17.13 -9.54 4.59
CA PRO A 65 16.54 -10.59 5.42
C PRO A 65 16.80 -11.98 4.87
N ALA A 66 16.67 -12.21 3.56
CA ALA A 66 16.91 -13.52 2.96
C ALA A 66 18.33 -14.06 3.23
N VAL A 67 19.35 -13.21 3.11
CA VAL A 67 20.74 -13.57 3.44
C VAL A 67 20.88 -13.91 4.93
N LEU A 68 20.27 -13.13 5.82
CA LEU A 68 20.28 -13.42 7.26
C LEU A 68 19.62 -14.77 7.56
N TYR A 69 18.46 -15.05 6.97
CA TYR A 69 17.77 -16.33 7.13
C TYR A 69 18.65 -17.51 6.70
N VAL A 70 19.24 -17.46 5.49
CA VAL A 70 20.08 -18.55 4.98
C VAL A 70 21.39 -18.71 5.77
N THR A 71 21.90 -17.64 6.40
CA THR A 71 23.15 -17.67 7.18
C THR A 71 22.96 -18.24 8.58
N PHE A 72 21.84 -17.90 9.23
CA PHE A 72 21.62 -18.18 10.65
C PHE A 72 20.66 -19.33 10.90
N ILE A 73 19.84 -19.71 9.91
CA ILE A 73 18.86 -20.79 10.04
C ILE A 73 19.27 -21.95 9.14
N GLU A 74 19.27 -23.16 9.71
CA GLU A 74 19.58 -24.38 8.97
C GLU A 74 18.54 -24.67 7.88
N ALA A 75 19.03 -25.07 6.71
CA ALA A 75 18.17 -25.43 5.59
C ALA A 75 17.26 -26.62 5.97
N GLY A 76 15.96 -26.50 5.66
CA GLY A 76 14.96 -27.52 5.99
C GLY A 76 14.27 -27.32 7.35
N THR A 77 14.66 -26.31 8.13
CA THR A 77 13.93 -25.94 9.36
C THR A 77 12.53 -25.45 9.00
N ASP A 78 11.50 -26.12 9.54
CA ASP A 78 10.11 -25.73 9.31
C ASP A 78 9.70 -24.55 10.20
N ILE A 79 9.97 -23.34 9.72
CA ILE A 79 9.61 -22.12 10.43
C ILE A 79 8.37 -21.51 9.81
N ARG A 80 7.25 -21.61 10.52
CA ARG A 80 5.94 -21.17 10.04
C ARG A 80 5.40 -19.97 10.80
N GLY A 81 4.83 -19.04 10.05
CA GLY A 81 4.03 -17.96 10.60
C GLY A 81 4.84 -16.92 11.37
N LEU A 82 4.32 -16.46 12.50
CA LEU A 82 4.93 -15.38 13.28
C LEU A 82 6.25 -15.75 13.95
N SER A 83 6.56 -17.06 14.06
CA SER A 83 7.84 -17.51 14.62
C SER A 83 9.04 -17.23 13.71
N VAL A 84 8.83 -16.87 12.45
CA VAL A 84 9.90 -16.59 11.48
C VAL A 84 10.83 -15.47 11.96
N ALA A 85 10.26 -14.35 12.41
CA ALA A 85 11.03 -13.24 12.97
C ALA A 85 11.71 -13.60 14.30
N ALA A 86 11.01 -14.35 15.16
CA ALA A 86 11.54 -14.75 16.47
C ALA A 86 12.69 -15.76 16.33
N ALA A 87 12.58 -16.71 15.41
CA ALA A 87 13.60 -17.71 15.13
C ALA A 87 14.89 -17.06 14.61
N LEU A 88 14.78 -16.04 13.74
CA LEU A 88 15.96 -15.30 13.30
C LEU A 88 16.63 -14.54 14.46
N ALA A 89 15.83 -13.86 15.29
CA ALA A 89 16.35 -13.14 16.45
C ALA A 89 17.04 -14.08 17.45
N ASP A 90 16.49 -15.26 17.70
CA ASP A 90 17.05 -16.27 18.60
C ASP A 90 18.34 -16.88 18.03
N ALA A 91 18.34 -17.24 16.74
CA ALA A 91 19.52 -17.75 16.05
C ALA A 91 20.66 -16.73 16.02
N MET A 92 20.35 -15.44 15.93
CA MET A 92 21.34 -14.37 15.99
C MET A 92 21.80 -14.08 17.42
N SER A 93 20.90 -14.19 18.41
CA SER A 93 21.24 -14.09 19.83
C SER A 93 22.28 -15.13 20.24
N SER A 94 22.09 -16.39 19.81
CA SER A 94 22.99 -17.49 20.16
C SER A 94 24.38 -17.38 19.52
N ARG A 95 24.50 -16.76 18.34
CA ARG A 95 25.77 -16.62 17.63
C ARG A 95 26.50 -15.29 17.85
N ALA A 96 25.76 -14.19 17.97
CA ALA A 96 26.32 -12.83 18.03
C ALA A 96 25.99 -12.08 19.33
N GLY A 97 25.31 -12.75 20.27
CA GLY A 97 24.98 -12.24 21.60
C GLY A 97 23.58 -11.62 21.70
N ALA A 98 23.06 -11.59 22.93
CA ALA A 98 21.68 -11.18 23.24
C ALA A 98 21.32 -9.77 22.76
N VAL A 99 22.28 -8.84 22.79
CA VAL A 99 22.07 -7.46 22.29
C VAL A 99 21.73 -7.47 20.80
N PHE A 100 22.47 -8.24 20.00
CA PHE A 100 22.26 -8.29 18.56
C PHE A 100 20.95 -8.98 18.19
N GLY A 101 20.60 -10.07 18.87
CA GLY A 101 19.29 -10.71 18.75
C GLY A 101 18.13 -9.76 19.12
N GLY A 102 18.29 -8.97 20.18
CA GLY A 102 17.31 -7.96 20.60
C GLY A 102 17.10 -6.86 19.54
N VAL A 103 18.18 -6.37 18.92
CA VAL A 103 18.08 -5.38 17.82
C VAL A 103 17.32 -5.97 16.62
N VAL A 104 17.61 -7.22 16.25
CA VAL A 104 16.93 -7.89 15.14
C VAL A 104 15.44 -8.07 15.43
N ALA A 105 15.08 -8.51 16.64
CA ALA A 105 13.69 -8.63 17.08
C ALA A 105 12.97 -7.27 16.99
N LEU A 106 13.59 -6.21 17.50
CA LEU A 106 13.04 -4.85 17.44
C LEU A 106 12.83 -4.40 15.99
N MET A 107 13.80 -4.64 15.10
CA MET A 107 13.69 -4.30 13.69
C MET A 107 12.58 -5.07 12.99
N ALA A 108 12.42 -6.36 13.28
CA ALA A 108 11.34 -7.17 12.71
C ALA A 108 9.95 -6.64 13.13
N VAL A 109 9.79 -6.31 14.42
CA VAL A 109 8.56 -5.67 14.93
C VAL A 109 8.34 -4.31 14.26
N TRP A 110 9.38 -3.49 14.16
CA TRP A 110 9.29 -2.15 13.60
C TRP A 110 8.90 -2.15 12.12
N VAL A 111 9.50 -3.03 11.32
CA VAL A 111 9.17 -3.18 9.88
C VAL A 111 7.71 -3.60 9.72
N LEU A 112 7.28 -4.64 10.45
CA LEU A 112 5.90 -5.10 10.39
C LEU A 112 4.92 -4.01 10.84
N PHE A 113 5.21 -3.36 11.97
CA PHE A 113 4.38 -2.29 12.53
C PHE A 113 4.22 -1.12 11.56
N LYS A 114 5.32 -0.61 10.99
CA LYS A 114 5.31 0.47 10.01
C LYS A 114 4.44 0.10 8.82
N THR A 115 4.63 -1.10 8.25
CA THR A 115 3.85 -1.53 7.08
C THR A 115 2.36 -1.62 7.39
N GLN A 116 1.97 -2.13 8.57
CA GLN A 116 0.56 -2.17 8.96
C GLN A 116 -0.02 -0.76 9.16
N LEU A 117 0.75 0.16 9.75
CA LEU A 117 0.33 1.54 9.93
C LEU A 117 0.04 2.22 8.58
N ASP A 118 0.93 2.06 7.60
CA ASP A 118 0.74 2.61 6.25
C ASP A 118 -0.50 2.03 5.56
N ILE A 119 -0.77 0.73 5.73
CA ILE A 119 -1.96 0.06 5.15
C ILE A 119 -3.24 0.59 5.79
N VAL A 120 -3.28 0.72 7.12
CA VAL A 120 -4.46 1.22 7.85
C VAL A 120 -4.75 2.67 7.46
N ASP A 121 -3.73 3.53 7.45
CA ASP A 121 -3.86 4.93 7.03
C ASP A 121 -4.29 5.04 5.57
N GLY A 122 -3.65 4.30 4.65
CA GLY A 122 -4.01 4.29 3.23
C GLY A 122 -5.44 3.81 2.97
N THR A 123 -5.88 2.77 3.69
CA THR A 123 -7.25 2.24 3.58
C THR A 123 -8.27 3.24 4.12
N ALA A 124 -8.00 3.85 5.28
CA ALA A 124 -8.87 4.87 5.86
C ALA A 124 -9.03 6.07 4.92
N ARG A 125 -7.93 6.52 4.29
CA ARG A 125 -7.96 7.58 3.28
C ARG A 125 -8.78 7.20 2.06
N ALA A 126 -8.55 6.01 1.49
CA ALA A 126 -9.28 5.55 0.32
C ALA A 126 -10.80 5.47 0.55
N ILE A 127 -11.22 4.92 1.69
CA ILE A 127 -12.65 4.88 2.07
C ILE A 127 -13.20 6.28 2.29
N THR A 128 -12.43 7.16 2.95
CA THR A 128 -12.82 8.56 3.15
C THR A 128 -13.04 9.27 1.82
N ASP A 129 -12.11 9.12 0.87
CA ASP A 129 -12.22 9.73 -0.47
C ASP A 129 -13.46 9.22 -1.22
N ILE A 130 -13.75 7.91 -1.16
CA ILE A 130 -14.95 7.32 -1.77
C ILE A 130 -16.23 7.88 -1.13
N LEU A 131 -16.30 7.92 0.20
CA LEU A 131 -17.46 8.45 0.92
C LEU A 131 -17.67 9.95 0.66
N TRP A 132 -16.57 10.70 0.61
CA TRP A 132 -16.56 12.14 0.39
C TRP A 132 -16.98 12.52 -1.02
N THR A 133 -16.46 11.81 -2.03
CA THR A 133 -16.80 12.05 -3.44
C THR A 133 -18.19 11.50 -3.80
N GLY A 134 -18.59 10.36 -3.24
CA GLY A 134 -19.82 9.66 -3.58
C GLY A 134 -21.10 10.16 -2.89
N SER A 135 -21.01 10.95 -1.82
CA SER A 135 -22.19 11.37 -1.04
C SER A 135 -22.22 12.86 -0.69
N ALA A 136 -23.15 13.59 -1.31
CA ALA A 136 -23.42 14.98 -0.97
C ALA A 136 -23.88 15.15 0.50
N ARG A 137 -24.54 14.13 1.07
CA ARG A 137 -25.00 14.13 2.47
C ARG A 137 -23.83 14.07 3.45
N ILE A 138 -22.78 13.32 3.13
CA ILE A 138 -21.57 13.23 3.96
C ILE A 138 -20.79 14.54 3.89
N ARG A 139 -20.75 15.20 2.72
CA ARG A 139 -20.15 16.53 2.57
C ARG A 139 -20.88 17.63 3.34
N GLY A 140 -22.20 17.58 3.42
CA GLY A 140 -22.99 18.54 4.20
C GLY A 140 -23.01 18.26 5.70
N TRP A 141 -22.47 17.13 6.14
CA TRP A 141 -22.44 16.74 7.55
C TRP A 141 -21.27 17.40 8.28
N ARG A 142 -21.49 17.83 9.53
CA ARG A 142 -20.46 18.42 10.40
C ARG A 142 -19.65 19.55 9.73
N GLU A 143 -20.35 20.50 9.11
CA GLU A 143 -19.76 21.70 8.46
C GLU A 143 -18.78 21.39 7.31
N GLY A 144 -18.85 20.20 6.72
CA GLY A 144 -17.93 19.81 5.65
C GLY A 144 -16.50 19.54 6.11
N ASP A 145 -16.31 19.15 7.37
CA ASP A 145 -15.00 18.73 7.85
C ASP A 145 -14.71 17.25 7.51
N VAL A 146 -13.94 17.05 6.45
CA VAL A 146 -13.48 15.73 5.98
C VAL A 146 -12.70 14.95 7.05
N ARG A 147 -12.12 15.61 8.06
CA ARG A 147 -11.37 14.93 9.13
C ARG A 147 -12.27 14.07 9.99
N VAL A 148 -13.50 14.51 10.24
CA VAL A 148 -14.45 13.73 11.05
C VAL A 148 -14.77 12.41 10.35
N VAL A 149 -14.90 12.45 9.01
CA VAL A 149 -15.07 11.24 8.19
C VAL A 149 -13.82 10.37 8.27
N TYR A 150 -12.64 10.96 8.07
CA TYR A 150 -11.37 10.24 8.14
C TYR A 150 -11.13 9.54 9.48
N TYR A 151 -11.21 10.27 10.58
CA TYR A 151 -10.99 9.72 11.92
C TYR A 151 -12.11 8.77 12.35
N GLY A 152 -13.34 8.97 11.86
CA GLY A 152 -14.44 8.02 12.06
C GLY A 152 -14.18 6.68 11.35
N VAL A 153 -13.75 6.72 10.09
CA VAL A 153 -13.36 5.52 9.33
C VAL A 153 -12.15 4.85 9.98
N LEU A 154 -11.13 5.62 10.36
CA LEU A 154 -9.93 5.09 11.03
C LEU A 154 -10.29 4.40 12.35
N ALA A 155 -11.16 5.00 13.17
CA ALA A 155 -11.65 4.41 14.41
C ALA A 155 -12.43 3.12 14.13
N ALA A 156 -13.30 3.11 13.13
CA ALA A 156 -14.08 1.93 12.74
C ALA A 156 -13.18 0.77 12.30
N ILE A 157 -12.19 1.02 11.44
CA ILE A 157 -11.20 0.02 11.01
C ILE A 157 -10.39 -0.49 12.20
N THR A 158 -9.97 0.40 13.09
CA THR A 158 -9.18 0.04 14.28
C THR A 158 -9.98 -0.86 15.23
N VAL A 159 -11.22 -0.48 15.55
CA VAL A 159 -12.13 -1.28 16.40
C VAL A 159 -12.40 -2.64 15.75
N TRP A 160 -12.66 -2.66 14.45
CA TRP A 160 -12.84 -3.90 13.72
C TRP A 160 -11.60 -4.79 13.76
N GLY A 161 -10.40 -4.22 13.61
CA GLY A 161 -9.14 -4.94 13.74
C GLY A 161 -8.97 -5.59 15.14
N VAL A 162 -9.31 -4.86 16.20
CA VAL A 162 -9.30 -5.39 17.59
C VAL A 162 -10.29 -6.55 17.75
N ILE A 163 -11.47 -6.46 17.14
CA ILE A 163 -12.46 -7.53 17.15
C ILE A 163 -11.95 -8.74 16.36
N ALA A 164 -11.43 -8.53 15.15
CA ALA A 164 -10.91 -9.57 14.29
C ALA A 164 -9.78 -10.38 14.94
N LEU A 165 -8.89 -9.71 15.70
CA LEU A 165 -7.84 -10.37 16.49
C LEU A 165 -8.37 -11.33 17.57
N ARG A 166 -9.62 -11.17 18.01
CA ARG A 166 -10.28 -12.11 18.93
C ARG A 166 -10.96 -13.27 18.21
N LEU A 167 -11.24 -13.12 16.91
CA LEU A 167 -11.99 -14.10 16.12
C LEU A 167 -11.09 -15.07 15.35
N ALA A 168 -9.88 -14.66 15.00
CA ALA A 168 -8.95 -15.48 14.22
C ALA A 168 -7.51 -15.29 14.65
N GLN A 169 -6.68 -16.32 14.41
CA GLN A 169 -5.25 -16.23 14.65
C GLN A 169 -4.62 -15.17 13.74
N PRO A 170 -3.71 -14.31 14.25
CA PRO A 170 -3.14 -13.21 13.46
C PRO A 170 -2.46 -13.66 12.17
N ILE A 171 -1.86 -14.85 12.15
CA ILE A 171 -1.23 -15.37 10.92
C ILE A 171 -2.24 -15.67 9.82
N VAL A 172 -3.44 -16.16 10.17
CA VAL A 172 -4.51 -16.41 9.20
C VAL A 172 -5.02 -15.09 8.63
N LEU A 173 -5.16 -14.07 9.48
CA LEU A 173 -5.55 -12.72 9.04
C LEU A 173 -4.50 -12.11 8.08
N LEU A 174 -3.20 -12.30 8.38
CA LEU A 174 -2.11 -11.87 7.49
C LEU A 174 -2.12 -12.61 6.15
N GLN A 175 -2.31 -13.93 6.16
CA GLN A 175 -2.41 -14.74 4.94
C GLN A 175 -3.62 -14.34 4.10
N LEU A 176 -4.78 -14.16 4.72
CA LEU A 176 -5.99 -13.70 4.04
C LEU A 176 -5.74 -12.32 3.40
N GLY A 177 -5.18 -11.37 4.16
CA GLY A 177 -4.84 -10.04 3.66
C GLY A 177 -3.88 -10.06 2.47
N ALA A 178 -2.83 -10.89 2.53
CA ALA A 178 -1.88 -11.06 1.44
C ALA A 178 -2.53 -11.60 0.15
N ASN A 179 -3.42 -12.60 0.28
CA ASN A 179 -4.14 -13.15 -0.87
C ASN A 179 -5.20 -12.19 -1.43
N MET A 180 -5.90 -11.47 -0.55
CA MET A 180 -6.84 -10.41 -0.94
C MET A 180 -6.14 -9.29 -1.72
N ALA A 181 -4.91 -8.93 -1.37
CA ALA A 181 -4.12 -7.98 -2.15
C ALA A 181 -3.89 -8.46 -3.59
N GLY A 182 -3.75 -9.77 -3.81
CA GLY A 182 -3.71 -10.37 -5.15
C GLY A 182 -4.97 -10.07 -5.97
N ILE A 183 -6.15 -10.22 -5.38
CA ILE A 183 -7.43 -9.86 -6.02
C ILE A 183 -7.45 -8.37 -6.36
N VAL A 184 -7.04 -7.53 -5.41
CA VAL A 184 -6.96 -6.08 -5.62
C VAL A 184 -6.02 -5.75 -6.77
N PHE A 185 -4.86 -6.39 -6.91
CA PHE A 185 -3.95 -6.16 -8.03
C PHE A 185 -4.56 -6.53 -9.39
N VAL A 186 -5.35 -7.61 -9.46
CA VAL A 186 -6.05 -7.98 -10.70
C VAL A 186 -7.06 -6.90 -11.08
N VAL A 187 -7.96 -6.57 -10.16
CA VAL A 187 -9.04 -5.61 -10.42
C VAL A 187 -8.48 -4.21 -10.68
N SER A 188 -7.58 -3.74 -9.81
CA SER A 188 -6.98 -2.40 -9.97
C SER A 188 -6.10 -2.30 -11.20
N GLY A 189 -5.34 -3.34 -11.56
CA GLY A 189 -4.48 -3.32 -12.76
C GLY A 189 -5.30 -3.13 -14.04
N ILE A 190 -6.41 -3.87 -14.17
CA ILE A 190 -7.34 -3.74 -15.30
C ILE A 190 -8.04 -2.38 -15.27
N HIS A 191 -8.50 -1.95 -14.09
CA HIS A 191 -9.23 -0.70 -13.92
C HIS A 191 -8.35 0.53 -14.24
N VAL A 192 -7.09 0.54 -13.76
CA VAL A 192 -6.11 1.57 -14.05
C VAL A 192 -5.76 1.59 -15.54
N LEU A 193 -5.63 0.43 -16.18
CA LEU A 193 -5.41 0.35 -17.63
C LEU A 193 -6.59 0.97 -18.40
N TYR A 194 -7.82 0.64 -18.00
CA TYR A 194 -9.03 1.22 -18.60
C TYR A 194 -9.05 2.74 -18.45
N ILE A 195 -8.93 3.27 -17.22
CA ILE A 195 -8.94 4.73 -16.97
C ILE A 195 -7.82 5.42 -17.76
N ASN A 196 -6.60 4.87 -17.75
CA ASN A 196 -5.46 5.49 -18.41
C ASN A 196 -5.56 5.48 -19.94
N THR A 197 -6.45 4.69 -20.53
CA THR A 197 -6.62 4.60 -21.98
C THR A 197 -7.90 5.27 -22.47
N THR A 198 -8.94 5.38 -21.62
CA THR A 198 -10.23 5.99 -21.99
C THR A 198 -10.39 7.42 -21.48
N MET A 199 -9.93 7.73 -20.27
CA MET A 199 -10.18 9.02 -19.63
C MET A 199 -9.04 10.03 -19.79
N LEU A 200 -7.81 9.56 -20.04
CA LEU A 200 -6.66 10.44 -20.21
C LEU A 200 -6.57 11.01 -21.66
N PRO A 201 -6.19 12.30 -21.79
CA PRO A 201 -5.77 12.90 -23.06
C PRO A 201 -4.68 12.09 -23.74
N GLU A 202 -4.73 12.03 -25.08
CA GLU A 202 -3.89 11.13 -25.87
C GLU A 202 -2.39 11.36 -25.65
N GLU A 203 -2.02 12.60 -25.37
CA GLU A 203 -0.65 13.09 -25.17
C GLU A 203 0.01 12.53 -23.89
N ILE A 204 -0.79 12.16 -22.89
CA ILE A 204 -0.29 11.65 -21.60
C ILE A 204 -0.58 10.16 -21.38
N ARG A 205 -1.19 9.49 -22.36
CA ARG A 205 -1.48 8.05 -22.26
C ARG A 205 -0.18 7.24 -22.08
N PRO A 206 -0.23 6.15 -21.30
CA PRO A 206 0.94 5.30 -21.11
C PRO A 206 1.37 4.65 -22.44
N PRO A 207 2.69 4.48 -22.67
CA PRO A 207 3.20 3.75 -23.83
C PRO A 207 2.79 2.28 -23.80
N LEU A 208 2.79 1.64 -24.96
CA LEU A 208 2.29 0.27 -25.14
C LEU A 208 2.93 -0.74 -24.17
N TRP A 209 4.25 -0.66 -23.94
CA TRP A 209 4.94 -1.59 -23.04
C TRP A 209 4.42 -1.55 -21.60
N ARG A 210 3.99 -0.38 -21.09
CA ARG A 210 3.39 -0.28 -19.75
C ARG A 210 2.00 -0.90 -19.71
N ARG A 211 1.25 -0.77 -20.80
CA ARG A 211 -0.08 -1.40 -20.93
C ARG A 211 0.06 -2.92 -20.92
N VAL A 212 0.99 -3.44 -21.74
CA VAL A 212 1.31 -4.87 -21.76
C VAL A 212 1.78 -5.35 -20.39
N ALA A 213 2.68 -4.60 -19.73
CA ALA A 213 3.15 -4.94 -18.38
C ALA A 213 1.99 -5.02 -17.36
N LEU A 214 1.05 -4.06 -17.38
CA LEU A 214 -0.13 -4.10 -16.51
C LEU A 214 -1.01 -5.34 -16.78
N VAL A 215 -1.28 -5.66 -18.05
CA VAL A 215 -2.04 -6.86 -18.41
C VAL A 215 -1.33 -8.12 -17.93
N THR A 216 -0.04 -8.27 -18.23
CA THR A 216 0.77 -9.41 -17.79
C THR A 216 0.73 -9.56 -16.27
N MET A 217 0.82 -8.45 -15.54
CA MET A 217 0.82 -8.48 -14.08
C MET A 217 -0.56 -8.84 -13.51
N SER A 218 -1.65 -8.33 -14.11
CA SER A 218 -3.01 -8.75 -13.75
C SER A 218 -3.26 -10.24 -14.05
N VAL A 219 -2.76 -10.77 -15.17
CA VAL A 219 -2.86 -12.21 -15.48
C VAL A 219 -2.05 -13.04 -14.48
N PHE A 220 -0.81 -12.62 -14.18
CA PHE A 220 0.05 -13.29 -13.21
C PHE A 220 -0.60 -13.41 -11.83
N TYR A 221 -1.04 -12.29 -11.24
CA TYR A 221 -1.73 -12.31 -9.95
C TYR A 221 -3.08 -13.04 -10.02
N GLY A 222 -3.78 -12.96 -11.16
CA GLY A 222 -5.01 -13.72 -11.40
C GLY A 222 -4.81 -15.22 -11.32
N ALA A 223 -3.70 -15.74 -11.84
CA ALA A 223 -3.36 -17.15 -11.72
C ALA A 223 -3.16 -17.57 -10.25
N PHE A 224 -2.45 -16.76 -9.45
CA PHE A 224 -2.28 -17.01 -8.01
C PHE A 224 -3.60 -16.99 -7.24
N VAL A 225 -4.48 -16.03 -7.54
CA VAL A 225 -5.82 -15.97 -6.93
C VAL A 225 -6.62 -17.23 -7.26
N VAL A 226 -6.60 -17.69 -8.51
CA VAL A 226 -7.29 -18.93 -8.90
C VAL A 226 -6.71 -20.14 -8.17
N MET A 227 -5.38 -20.23 -8.05
CA MET A 227 -4.72 -21.30 -7.30
C MET A 227 -5.13 -21.28 -5.82
N TRP A 228 -5.15 -20.10 -5.21
CA TRP A 228 -5.56 -19.93 -3.81
C TRP A 228 -7.03 -20.33 -3.59
N LEU A 229 -7.95 -19.88 -4.44
CA LEU A 229 -9.36 -20.24 -4.35
C LEU A 229 -9.59 -21.75 -4.50
N ARG A 230 -8.85 -22.41 -5.40
CA ARG A 230 -8.90 -23.87 -5.54
C ARG A 230 -8.39 -24.59 -4.29
N GLY A 231 -7.34 -24.07 -3.66
CA GLY A 231 -6.79 -24.61 -2.41
C GLY A 231 -7.68 -24.40 -1.17
N LEU A 232 -8.68 -23.51 -1.24
CA LEU A 232 -9.70 -23.36 -0.20
C LEU A 232 -10.89 -24.30 -0.39
N ALA A 233 -11.10 -24.80 -1.60
CA ALA A 233 -12.25 -25.63 -1.97
C ALA A 233 -11.97 -27.15 -1.93
N GLY A 234 -10.71 -27.56 -1.76
CA GLY A 234 -10.28 -28.94 -1.59
C GLY A 234 -9.69 -29.16 -0.20
#